data_AF-A0A6G6Z9K2-F1
#
_entry.id   AF-A0A6G6Z9K2-F1
#
_cell.length_a   1.000
_cell.length_b   1.000
_cell.length_c   1.000
_cell.angle_alpha   90.00
_cell.angle_beta   90.00
_cell.angle_gamma   90.00
#
_symmetry.space_group_name_H-M   'P 1'
#
loop_
_entity.id
_entity.type
_entity.pdbx_description
1 polymer ?
#
loop_
_entity_poly.entity_id
_entity_poly.type
_entity_poly.pdbx_seq_one_letter_code
_entity_poly.pdbx_strand_id
1 'polypeptide(L)'
;MSADKTERAAAALSQVDVLIVADVEGALASGNLQDNVYMIDTNKHAGSGIEGQAELYTAVKDGQVLNWSVVGVSPSSDVNITQFTGQMINDKICVPQSVTTPDGTYWSGRVEAQGFKGNQQYSCVLTMDGKAMTFDPFLKIS
;
A
#
# COMPACT_ATOMS: atom_id res chain seq x y z
N MET A 1 27.72 3.64 -7.83
CA MET A 1 27.07 4.54 -8.80
C MET A 1 25.99 5.30 -8.03
N SER A 2 26.21 6.59 -7.75
CA SER A 2 25.23 7.41 -7.02
C SER A 2 24.43 8.21 -8.04
N ALA A 3 23.11 7.98 -8.10
CA ALA A 3 22.20 8.90 -8.79
C ALA A 3 22.30 10.30 -8.14
N ASP A 4 22.23 11.34 -8.96
CA ASP A 4 22.27 12.73 -8.51
C ASP A 4 21.05 13.03 -7.60
N LYS A 5 21.24 13.94 -6.64
CA LYS A 5 20.22 14.28 -5.63
C LYS A 5 18.93 14.83 -6.28
N THR A 6 19.08 15.47 -7.43
CA THR A 6 18.00 16.01 -8.26
C THR A 6 17.16 14.90 -8.90
N GLU A 7 17.80 13.84 -9.41
CA GLU A 7 17.12 12.68 -9.99
C GLU A 7 16.40 11.86 -8.92
N ARG A 8 17.00 11.71 -7.73
CA ARG A 8 16.35 11.05 -6.59
C ARG A 8 15.12 11.83 -6.11
N ALA A 9 15.17 13.15 -6.11
CA ALA A 9 14.03 13.99 -5.75
C ALA A 9 12.90 13.91 -6.80
N ALA A 10 13.24 13.90 -8.09
CA ALA A 10 12.26 13.72 -9.16
C ALA A 10 11.62 12.33 -9.16
N ALA A 11 12.40 11.27 -8.89
CA ALA A 11 11.89 9.92 -8.69
C ALA A 11 11.00 9.81 -7.45
N ALA A 12 11.35 10.47 -6.34
CA ALA A 12 10.52 10.52 -5.13
C ALA A 12 9.20 11.29 -5.33
N LEU A 13 9.11 12.18 -6.32
CA LEU A 13 7.85 12.84 -6.69
C LEU A 13 6.98 11.98 -7.63
N SER A 14 7.57 11.03 -8.36
CA SER A 14 6.84 10.11 -9.25
C SER A 14 6.50 8.77 -8.59
N GLN A 15 7.02 8.51 -7.39
CA GLN A 15 6.85 7.28 -6.62
C GLN A 15 6.25 7.58 -5.24
N VAL A 16 5.34 6.72 -4.80
CA VAL A 16 4.75 6.75 -3.47
C VAL A 16 4.95 5.39 -2.82
N ASP A 17 5.69 5.35 -1.73
CA ASP A 17 5.89 4.11 -0.98
C ASP A 17 4.92 4.07 0.19
N VAL A 18 4.23 2.94 0.33
CA VAL A 18 3.25 2.65 1.37
C VAL A 18 3.74 1.46 2.19
N LEU A 19 3.94 1.66 3.48
CA LEU A 19 4.25 0.59 4.42
C LEU A 19 2.98 0.17 5.16
N ILE A 20 2.65 -1.11 5.05
CA ILE A 20 1.60 -1.77 5.84
C ILE A 20 2.27 -2.44 7.04
N VAL A 21 1.75 -2.18 8.23
CA VAL A 21 2.21 -2.79 9.48
C VAL A 21 1.04 -3.57 10.08
N ALA A 22 1.23 -4.87 10.31
CA ALA A 22 0.19 -5.75 10.84
C ALA A 22 0.53 -6.24 12.26
N ASP A 23 -0.40 -6.06 13.20
CA ASP A 23 -0.42 -6.83 14.44
C ASP A 23 -1.02 -8.22 14.13
N VAL A 24 -0.12 -9.15 13.75
CA VAL A 24 -0.50 -10.50 13.32
C VAL A 24 -1.17 -11.29 14.45
N GLU A 25 -0.64 -11.20 15.67
CA GLU A 25 -1.19 -11.90 16.82
C GLU A 25 -2.59 -11.39 17.15
N GLY A 26 -2.76 -10.06 17.18
CA GLY A 26 -4.06 -9.41 17.38
C GLY A 26 -5.07 -9.76 16.28
N ALA A 27 -4.66 -9.73 15.02
CA ALA A 27 -5.52 -10.07 13.88
C ALA A 27 -5.97 -11.54 13.92
N LEU A 28 -5.05 -12.48 14.19
CA LEU A 28 -5.37 -13.91 14.27
C LEU A 28 -6.29 -14.23 15.46
N ALA A 29 -6.04 -13.63 16.62
CA ALA A 29 -6.84 -13.84 17.83
C ALA A 29 -8.26 -13.26 17.71
N SER A 30 -8.40 -12.07 17.12
CA SER A 30 -9.69 -11.41 16.93
C SER A 30 -10.44 -11.90 15.68
N GLY A 31 -9.73 -12.44 14.69
CA GLY A 31 -10.27 -12.71 13.37
C GLY A 31 -10.54 -11.45 12.54
N ASN A 32 -10.02 -10.28 12.94
CA ASN A 32 -10.25 -9.00 12.29
C ASN A 32 -8.92 -8.30 11.99
N LEU A 33 -8.56 -8.17 10.71
CA LEU A 33 -7.37 -7.42 10.31
C LEU A 33 -7.59 -5.90 10.32
N GLN A 34 -8.81 -5.42 10.08
CA GLN A 34 -9.12 -3.98 10.00
C GLN A 34 -8.71 -3.24 11.28
N ASP A 35 -8.95 -3.85 12.45
CA ASP A 35 -8.63 -3.24 13.75
C ASP A 35 -7.15 -3.44 14.16
N ASN A 36 -6.38 -4.19 13.37
CA ASN A 36 -5.03 -4.66 13.71
C ASN A 36 -4.01 -4.32 12.61
N VAL A 37 -4.31 -3.37 11.74
CA VAL A 37 -3.44 -2.93 10.65
C VAL A 37 -3.28 -1.42 10.64
N TYR A 38 -2.07 -0.99 10.32
CA TYR A 38 -1.66 0.40 10.30
C TYR A 38 -0.94 0.67 8.99
N MET A 39 -1.12 1.86 8.44
CA MET A 39 -0.44 2.23 7.21
C MET A 39 0.19 3.60 7.32
N ILE A 40 1.34 3.75 6.68
CA ILE A 40 2.00 5.03 6.49
C ILE A 40 2.51 5.14 5.05
N ASP A 41 2.60 6.35 4.53
CA ASP A 41 3.18 6.58 3.21
C ASP A 41 4.15 7.77 3.14
N THR A 42 4.85 7.89 2.01
CA THR A 42 5.78 8.99 1.75
C THR A 42 5.08 10.31 1.39
N ASN A 43 3.76 10.29 1.18
CA ASN A 43 2.92 11.38 0.69
C ASN A 43 2.05 12.06 1.76
N LYS A 44 2.27 11.78 3.05
CA LYS A 44 1.71 12.59 4.15
C LYS A 44 1.84 14.11 3.92
N HIS A 45 3.00 14.54 3.42
CA HIS A 45 3.26 15.96 3.12
C HIS A 45 2.54 16.46 1.85
N ALA A 46 2.10 15.55 0.99
CA ALA A 46 1.44 15.79 -0.30
C ALA A 46 -0.08 15.59 -0.25
N GLY A 47 -0.65 15.39 0.95
CA GLY A 47 -2.10 15.36 1.17
C GLY A 47 -2.68 14.00 1.54
N SER A 48 -1.83 12.99 1.78
CA SER A 48 -2.29 11.75 2.41
C SER A 48 -2.83 12.03 3.81
N GLY A 49 -3.76 11.20 4.27
CA GLY A 49 -4.42 11.39 5.56
C GLY A 49 -4.81 10.08 6.21
N ILE A 50 -5.11 10.16 7.51
CA ILE A 50 -5.44 8.98 8.35
C ILE A 50 -4.25 8.00 8.48
N GLU A 51 -3.04 8.56 8.52
CA GLU A 51 -1.80 7.84 8.83
C GLU A 51 -1.90 7.08 10.16
N GLY A 52 -1.38 5.85 10.18
CA GLY A 52 -1.42 4.98 11.35
C GLY A 52 -2.81 4.40 11.64
N GLN A 53 -3.68 4.29 10.64
CA GLN A 53 -4.94 3.53 10.71
C GLN A 53 -5.06 2.63 9.48
N ALA A 54 -6.07 1.75 9.47
CA ALA A 54 -6.35 0.85 8.35
C ALA A 54 -6.93 1.55 7.12
N GLU A 55 -7.58 2.70 7.31
CA GLU A 55 -8.26 3.48 6.26
C GLU A 55 -7.39 4.63 5.73
N LEU A 56 -6.10 4.38 5.49
CA LEU A 56 -5.22 5.40 4.91
C LEU A 56 -5.78 5.90 3.57
N TYR A 57 -5.78 7.22 3.40
CA TYR A 57 -6.04 7.88 2.12
C TYR A 57 -4.71 8.29 1.49
N THR A 58 -4.14 7.44 0.64
CA THR A 58 -2.87 7.74 -0.02
C THR A 58 -3.09 8.73 -1.16
N ALA A 59 -2.54 9.93 -1.02
CA ALA A 59 -2.68 10.99 -2.03
C ALA A 59 -1.78 10.70 -3.24
N VAL A 60 -2.40 10.65 -4.41
CA VAL A 60 -1.74 10.28 -5.67
C VAL A 60 -2.24 11.12 -6.84
N LYS A 61 -1.47 11.08 -7.91
CA LYS A 61 -1.76 11.68 -9.22
C LYS A 61 -1.63 10.63 -10.30
N ASP A 62 -2.29 10.90 -11.43
CA ASP A 62 -2.16 10.08 -12.62
C ASP A 62 -0.69 9.91 -13.04
N GLY A 63 -0.32 8.71 -13.42
CA GLY A 63 1.04 8.34 -13.83
C GLY A 63 2.03 8.07 -12.70
N GLN A 64 1.71 8.36 -11.43
CA GLN A 64 2.59 7.98 -10.31
C GLN A 64 2.65 6.46 -10.12
N VAL A 65 3.77 5.98 -9.59
CA VAL A 65 3.95 4.57 -9.21
C VAL A 65 3.74 4.46 -7.70
N LEU A 66 2.93 3.51 -7.27
CA LEU A 66 2.83 3.13 -5.86
C LEU A 66 3.58 1.82 -5.63
N ASN A 67 4.25 1.73 -4.48
CA ASN A 67 4.83 0.50 -3.98
C ASN A 67 4.28 0.20 -2.60
N TRP A 68 3.81 -1.03 -2.38
CA TRP A 68 3.34 -1.51 -1.09
C TRP A 68 4.27 -2.59 -0.56
N SER A 69 4.72 -2.42 0.67
CA SER A 69 5.37 -3.46 1.45
C SER A 69 4.58 -3.75 2.71
N VAL A 70 4.81 -4.91 3.31
CA VAL A 70 4.18 -5.29 4.58
C VAL A 70 5.22 -5.82 5.55
N VAL A 71 5.04 -5.49 6.83
CA VAL A 71 5.81 -6.05 7.94
C VAL A 71 4.90 -6.34 9.12
N GLY A 72 5.27 -7.31 9.95
CA GLY A 72 4.61 -7.51 11.24
C GLY A 72 5.12 -6.53 12.30
N VAL A 73 4.30 -6.21 13.28
CA VAL A 73 4.74 -5.51 14.50
C VAL A 73 5.79 -6.34 15.25
N SER A 74 5.52 -7.64 15.40
CA SER A 74 6.52 -8.58 15.92
C SER A 74 7.53 -8.94 14.83
N PRO A 75 8.85 -8.87 15.08
CA PRO A 75 9.89 -9.17 14.08
C PRO A 75 9.86 -10.61 13.54
N SER A 76 9.21 -11.53 14.26
CA SER A 76 9.08 -12.94 13.86
C SER A 76 7.77 -13.24 13.13
N SER A 77 6.90 -12.24 12.91
CA SER A 77 5.61 -12.47 12.25
C SER A 77 5.82 -12.87 10.80
N ASP A 78 5.13 -13.92 10.36
CA ASP A 78 4.98 -14.21 8.94
C ASP A 78 3.76 -13.47 8.40
N VAL A 79 4.00 -12.47 7.55
CA VAL A 79 2.93 -11.70 6.90
C VAL A 79 3.32 -11.35 5.48
N ASN A 80 2.41 -11.58 4.53
CA ASN A 80 2.66 -11.33 3.11
C ASN A 80 1.42 -10.73 2.45
N ILE A 81 1.62 -9.76 1.55
CA ILE A 81 0.56 -9.32 0.64
C ILE A 81 0.41 -10.38 -0.43
N THR A 82 -0.81 -10.86 -0.63
CA THR A 82 -1.12 -11.91 -1.61
C THR A 82 -1.93 -11.41 -2.78
N GLN A 83 -2.76 -10.39 -2.57
CA GLN A 83 -3.66 -9.89 -3.61
C GLN A 83 -4.17 -8.49 -3.28
N PHE A 84 -4.47 -7.73 -4.33
CA PHE A 84 -5.32 -6.54 -4.27
C PHE A 84 -6.65 -6.84 -4.96
N THR A 85 -7.74 -6.34 -4.39
CA THR A 85 -9.10 -6.43 -4.93
C THR A 85 -9.83 -5.10 -4.74
N GLY A 86 -11.13 -5.06 -5.06
CA GLY A 86 -11.96 -3.87 -4.86
C GLY A 86 -11.98 -2.94 -6.06
N GLN A 87 -12.50 -1.74 -5.83
CA GLN A 87 -12.88 -0.84 -6.92
C GLN A 87 -11.68 -0.39 -7.76
N MET A 88 -10.54 -0.10 -7.13
CA MET A 88 -9.29 0.27 -7.80
C MET A 88 -8.88 -0.73 -8.89
N ILE A 89 -9.04 -2.03 -8.61
CA ILE A 89 -8.71 -3.11 -9.55
C ILE A 89 -9.76 -3.21 -10.65
N ASN A 90 -11.05 -3.17 -10.30
CA ASN A 90 -12.15 -3.29 -11.25
C ASN A 90 -12.15 -2.15 -12.28
N ASP A 91 -11.91 -0.93 -11.81
CA ASP A 91 -11.86 0.28 -12.64
C ASP A 91 -10.50 0.46 -13.34
N LYS A 92 -9.54 -0.45 -13.07
CA LYS A 92 -8.17 -0.43 -13.60
C LYS A 92 -7.43 0.88 -13.31
N ILE A 93 -7.74 1.49 -12.17
CA ILE A 93 -7.09 2.73 -11.70
C ILE A 93 -5.63 2.45 -11.32
N CYS A 94 -5.37 1.29 -10.72
CA CYS A 94 -4.03 0.80 -10.47
C CYS A 94 -4.13 -0.72 -10.33
N VAL A 95 -3.27 -1.48 -11.00
CA VAL A 95 -3.29 -2.95 -10.96
C VAL A 95 -1.93 -3.44 -10.45
N PRO A 96 -1.74 -3.53 -9.12
CA PRO A 96 -0.45 -3.88 -8.54
C PRO A 96 -0.02 -5.29 -8.93
N GLN A 97 1.28 -5.49 -9.10
CA GLN A 97 1.93 -6.79 -9.34
C GLN A 97 3.06 -7.00 -8.33
N SER A 98 3.26 -8.26 -7.92
CA SER A 98 4.38 -8.63 -7.05
C SER A 98 5.72 -8.43 -7.75
N VAL A 99 6.67 -7.79 -7.05
CA VAL A 99 8.04 -7.57 -7.48
C VAL A 99 8.96 -8.16 -6.41
N THR A 100 9.74 -9.17 -6.79
CA THR A 100 10.73 -9.80 -5.91
C THR A 100 12.13 -9.29 -6.26
N THR A 101 12.84 -8.81 -5.25
CA THR A 101 14.23 -8.37 -5.32
C THR A 101 15.06 -9.17 -4.30
N PRO A 102 16.41 -9.06 -4.33
CA PRO A 102 17.24 -9.63 -3.28
C PRO A 102 16.93 -9.13 -1.87
N ASP A 103 16.34 -7.93 -1.75
CA ASP A 103 16.02 -7.28 -0.48
C ASP A 103 14.62 -7.61 0.04
N GLY A 104 13.81 -8.33 -0.75
CA GLY A 104 12.46 -8.76 -0.35
C GLY A 104 11.45 -8.68 -1.49
N THR A 105 10.19 -8.94 -1.14
CA THR A 105 9.06 -8.80 -2.08
C THR A 105 8.20 -7.61 -1.67
N TYR A 106 7.83 -6.79 -2.65
CA TYR A 106 6.85 -5.72 -2.53
C TYR A 106 5.88 -5.80 -3.70
N TRP A 107 4.79 -5.04 -3.65
CA TRP A 107 3.85 -4.93 -4.76
C TRP A 107 3.95 -3.55 -5.39
N SER A 108 3.91 -3.47 -6.72
CA SER A 108 4.06 -2.20 -7.45
C SER A 108 2.97 -2.03 -8.49
N GLY A 109 2.44 -0.81 -8.63
CA GLY A 109 1.45 -0.49 -9.64
C GLY A 109 1.50 0.98 -10.04
N ARG A 110 1.21 1.27 -11.31
CA ARG A 110 1.07 2.65 -11.80
C ARG A 110 -0.38 3.09 -11.70
N VAL A 111 -0.59 4.33 -11.25
CA VAL A 111 -1.90 4.98 -11.31
C VAL A 111 -2.20 5.34 -12.77
N GLU A 112 -3.28 4.78 -13.28
CA GLU A 112 -3.91 5.08 -14.57
C GLU A 112 -5.32 5.62 -14.29
N ALA A 113 -5.38 6.85 -13.79
CA ALA A 113 -6.61 7.49 -13.32
C ALA A 113 -7.61 7.75 -14.44
N GLN A 114 -7.17 7.82 -15.70
CA GLN A 114 -8.07 7.99 -16.86
C GLN A 114 -8.98 9.22 -16.73
N GLY A 115 -8.48 10.29 -16.10
CA GLY A 115 -9.21 11.52 -15.82
C GLY A 115 -10.12 11.47 -14.58
N PHE A 116 -10.24 10.33 -13.90
CA PHE A 116 -10.93 10.23 -12.62
C PHE A 116 -10.24 11.07 -11.55
N LYS A 117 -11.05 11.68 -10.68
CA LYS A 117 -10.61 12.42 -9.49
C LYS A 117 -11.54 12.07 -8.33
N GLY A 118 -10.96 11.97 -7.14
CA GLY A 118 -11.68 11.59 -5.93
C GLY A 118 -11.07 10.37 -5.25
N ASN A 119 -11.87 9.71 -4.42
CA ASN A 119 -11.41 8.57 -3.65
C ASN A 119 -11.73 7.27 -4.39
N GLN A 120 -10.74 6.39 -4.49
CA GLN A 120 -10.87 5.05 -5.05
C GLN A 120 -10.56 4.02 -3.96
N GLN A 121 -11.55 3.24 -3.55
CA GLN A 121 -11.37 2.17 -2.58
C GLN A 121 -10.59 0.99 -3.18
N TYR A 122 -9.78 0.33 -2.36
CA TYR A 122 -9.27 -1.00 -2.66
C TYR A 122 -9.23 -1.86 -1.41
N SER A 123 -9.15 -3.16 -1.59
CA SER A 123 -8.91 -4.09 -0.49
C SER A 123 -7.57 -4.78 -0.71
N CYS A 124 -6.74 -4.80 0.34
CA CYS A 124 -5.48 -5.54 0.36
C CYS A 124 -5.67 -6.85 1.14
N VAL A 125 -5.20 -7.96 0.60
CA VAL A 125 -5.31 -9.28 1.23
C VAL A 125 -3.95 -9.68 1.76
N LEU A 126 -3.85 -9.84 3.08
CA LEU A 126 -2.68 -10.35 3.76
C LEU A 126 -2.87 -11.82 4.12
N THR A 127 -1.82 -12.63 3.93
CA THR A 127 -1.71 -13.95 4.57
C THR A 127 -0.90 -13.80 5.83
N MET A 128 -1.38 -14.42 6.92
CA MET A 128 -0.76 -14.48 8.23
C MET A 128 -0.90 -15.90 8.75
N ASP A 129 0.21 -16.62 8.96
CA ASP A 129 0.22 -18.05 9.32
C ASP A 129 -0.70 -18.92 8.42
N GLY A 130 -0.72 -18.62 7.11
CA GLY A 130 -1.55 -19.30 6.12
C GLY A 130 -3.04 -18.92 6.13
N LYS A 131 -3.49 -18.04 7.04
CA LYS A 131 -4.84 -17.49 7.05
C LYS A 131 -4.89 -16.15 6.31
N ALA A 132 -5.76 -16.06 5.32
CA ALA A 132 -6.00 -14.82 4.60
C ALA A 132 -7.00 -13.92 5.34
N MET A 133 -6.68 -12.63 5.45
CA MET A 133 -7.58 -11.58 5.92
C MET A 133 -7.41 -10.33 5.05
N THR A 134 -8.38 -9.42 5.12
CA THR A 134 -8.37 -8.21 4.29
C THR A 134 -8.72 -6.97 5.09
N PHE A 135 -8.28 -5.82 4.58
CA PHE A 135 -8.60 -4.48 5.05
C PHE A 135 -8.72 -3.55 3.83
N ASP A 136 -9.39 -2.40 3.98
CA ASP A 136 -9.87 -1.58 2.86
C ASP A 136 -9.52 -0.07 2.90
N PRO A 137 -8.29 0.30 2.53
CA PRO A 137 -7.88 1.70 2.39
C PRO A 137 -8.36 2.35 1.07
N PHE A 138 -7.93 3.60 0.86
CA PHE A 138 -8.31 4.40 -0.30
C PHE A 138 -7.10 5.05 -0.99
N LEU A 139 -7.15 5.15 -2.31
CA LEU A 139 -6.37 6.14 -3.05
C LEU A 139 -7.15 7.44 -3.13
N LYS A 140 -6.49 8.59 -2.96
CA LYS A 140 -7.05 9.93 -3.14
C LYS A 140 -6.41 10.59 -4.35
N ILE A 141 -7.13 10.61 -5.47
CA ILE A 141 -6.63 11.00 -6.79
C ILE A 141 -6.99 12.46 -7.08
N SER A 142 -6.01 13.27 -7.47
CA SER A 142 -6.16 14.73 -7.72
C SER A 142 -5.60 15.21 -9.05
#